data_AF-A0A969T4S9-F1
#
_entry.id   AF-A0A969T4S9-F1
#
_cell.length_a   1.000
_cell.length_b   1.000
_cell.length_c   1.000
_cell.angle_alpha   90.00
_cell.angle_beta   90.00
_cell.angle_gamma   90.00
#
_symmetry.space_group_name_H-M   'P 1'
#
loop_
_entity.id
_entity.type
_entity.pdbx_description
1 polymer ?
#
loop_
_entity_poly.entity_id
_entity_poly.type
_entity_poly.pdbx_seq_one_letter_code
_entity_poly.pdbx_strand_id
1 'polypeptide(L)'
;MTVGELSKYAPKEILDEYGIKKVKGIINMNTVVKGVYSDSVMPKVDVKINMKGGNIVTTEYPELKNISFAGTVTNGDLKTDQSTEMVFKTFRFETNKSKFNFSFSVKNIKHPVYSAKANLSINLGEFNKFLPDSTIESMSGNVGVRLATNGVLPDSIGADFTDYVLERTSLNMNFNNMDINVMIRLIVNDFNAKFDYTPKPKRMKINNLAVKVPSYGVNMKNTSMDVVISGKTTNLKKILLDIKSFHLQNESNVIKGNATVYNLENLNIK
;
A
#
# COMPACT_ATOMS: atom_id res chain seq x y z
N MET A 1 16.07 -12.02 -22.92
CA MET A 1 15.00 -12.97 -23.28
C MET A 1 13.65 -12.27 -23.24
N THR A 2 12.67 -12.67 -24.03
CA THR A 2 11.33 -12.07 -23.98
C THR A 2 10.46 -12.81 -22.96
N VAL A 3 9.66 -12.06 -22.19
CA VAL A 3 8.80 -12.67 -21.16
C VAL A 3 7.68 -13.51 -21.78
N GLY A 4 7.20 -13.15 -22.97
CA GLY A 4 6.18 -13.91 -23.69
C GLY A 4 6.64 -15.30 -24.16
N GLU A 5 7.96 -15.50 -24.37
CA GLU A 5 8.49 -16.84 -24.63
C GLU A 5 8.58 -17.65 -23.32
N LEU A 6 9.01 -17.01 -22.23
CA LEU A 6 9.06 -17.64 -20.91
C LEU A 6 7.69 -18.07 -20.41
N SER A 7 6.63 -17.32 -20.71
CA SER A 7 5.27 -17.67 -20.27
C SER A 7 4.75 -18.98 -20.86
N LYS A 8 5.34 -19.51 -21.94
CA LYS A 8 4.99 -20.83 -22.49
C LYS A 8 5.37 -21.99 -21.57
N TYR A 9 6.30 -21.74 -20.64
CA TYR A 9 6.76 -22.71 -19.64
C TYR A 9 6.07 -22.52 -18.28
N ALA A 10 5.24 -21.48 -18.13
CA ALA A 10 4.45 -21.31 -16.92
C ALA A 10 3.30 -22.32 -16.90
N PRO A 11 3.00 -22.95 -15.74
CA PRO A 11 1.82 -23.79 -15.60
C PRO A 11 0.56 -23.03 -16.02
N LYS A 12 -0.27 -23.65 -16.85
CA LYS A 12 -1.46 -23.00 -17.40
C LYS A 12 -2.43 -22.63 -16.28
N GLU A 13 -2.53 -23.49 -15.27
CA GLU A 13 -3.37 -23.31 -14.09
C GLU A 13 -3.04 -22.00 -13.38
N ILE A 14 -1.76 -21.63 -13.26
CA ILE A 14 -1.34 -20.36 -12.65
C ILE A 14 -1.75 -19.19 -13.54
N LEU A 15 -1.54 -19.29 -14.87
CA LEU A 15 -1.94 -18.20 -15.76
C LEU A 15 -3.45 -17.97 -15.75
N ASP A 16 -4.24 -19.04 -15.71
CA ASP A 16 -5.69 -18.99 -15.66
C ASP A 16 -6.20 -18.49 -14.30
N GLU A 17 -5.61 -18.95 -13.18
CA GLU A 17 -5.94 -18.53 -11.81
C GLU A 17 -5.78 -17.02 -11.62
N TYR A 18 -4.69 -16.44 -12.15
CA TYR A 18 -4.44 -15.00 -12.08
C TYR A 18 -5.01 -14.23 -13.29
N GLY A 19 -5.77 -14.90 -14.16
CA GLY A 19 -6.44 -14.28 -15.30
C GLY A 19 -5.49 -13.68 -16.35
N ILE A 20 -4.24 -14.14 -16.42
CA ILE A 20 -3.18 -13.59 -17.28
C ILE A 20 -3.39 -14.06 -18.71
N LYS A 21 -3.89 -13.16 -19.56
CA LYS A 21 -4.12 -13.43 -20.99
C LYS A 21 -2.86 -13.29 -21.84
N LYS A 22 -2.01 -12.32 -21.50
CA LYS A 22 -0.84 -11.99 -22.32
C LYS A 22 0.23 -11.32 -21.49
N VAL A 23 1.47 -11.71 -21.72
CA VAL A 23 2.65 -11.06 -21.16
C VAL A 23 3.63 -10.67 -22.26
N LYS A 24 4.19 -9.46 -22.16
CA LYS A 24 5.27 -8.95 -23.01
C LYS A 24 6.35 -8.32 -22.14
N GLY A 25 7.52 -8.13 -22.73
CA GLY A 25 8.64 -7.43 -22.12
C GLY A 25 9.96 -8.12 -22.41
N ILE A 26 11.05 -7.41 -22.11
CA ILE A 26 12.41 -7.95 -22.19
C ILE A 26 12.92 -8.08 -20.77
N ILE A 27 13.34 -9.29 -20.42
CA ILE A 27 14.01 -9.59 -19.15
C ILE A 27 15.47 -9.96 -19.44
N ASN A 28 16.37 -9.34 -18.69
CA ASN A 28 17.78 -9.70 -18.68
C ASN A 28 18.13 -10.15 -17.28
N MET A 29 18.74 -11.34 -17.20
CA MET A 29 19.16 -11.96 -15.96
C MET A 29 20.62 -12.36 -16.13
N ASN A 30 21.47 -11.82 -15.27
CA ASN A 30 22.89 -12.17 -15.20
C ASN A 30 23.11 -12.86 -13.86
N THR A 31 23.41 -14.15 -13.90
CA THR A 31 23.61 -14.97 -12.71
C THR A 31 25.04 -15.47 -12.66
N VAL A 32 25.67 -15.35 -11.50
CA VAL A 32 26.99 -15.89 -11.21
C VAL A 32 26.82 -16.91 -10.09
N VAL A 33 27.16 -18.16 -10.38
CA VAL A 33 27.18 -19.26 -9.39
C VAL A 33 28.62 -19.68 -9.16
N LYS A 34 29.07 -19.69 -7.91
CA LYS A 34 30.44 -20.07 -7.54
C LYS A 34 30.46 -21.03 -6.37
N GLY A 35 31.12 -22.17 -6.55
CA GLY A 35 31.31 -23.21 -5.53
C GLY A 35 30.54 -24.49 -5.85
N VAL A 36 30.59 -25.43 -4.92
CA VAL A 36 29.92 -26.74 -5.03
C VAL A 36 28.55 -26.70 -4.37
N TYR A 37 27.66 -27.56 -4.84
CA TYR A 37 26.38 -27.86 -4.22
C TYR A 37 26.44 -29.22 -3.54
N SER A 38 26.04 -29.29 -2.28
CA SER A 38 25.91 -30.53 -1.50
C SER A 38 24.85 -30.34 -0.42
N ASP A 39 24.48 -31.41 0.28
CA ASP A 39 23.47 -31.38 1.34
C ASP A 39 23.80 -30.38 2.48
N SER A 40 25.08 -30.06 2.67
CA SER A 40 25.53 -29.13 3.73
C SER A 40 26.09 -27.80 3.21
N VAL A 41 26.21 -27.62 1.88
CA VAL A 41 26.87 -26.44 1.30
C VAL A 41 26.10 -25.95 0.08
N MET A 42 25.67 -24.69 0.15
CA MET A 42 25.13 -23.97 -1.00
C MET A 42 26.26 -23.23 -1.74
N PRO A 43 26.26 -23.19 -3.08
CA PRO A 43 27.16 -22.32 -3.82
C PRO A 43 26.80 -20.85 -3.57
N LYS A 44 27.75 -19.93 -3.76
CA LYS A 44 27.43 -18.49 -3.80
C LYS A 44 26.63 -18.21 -5.06
N VAL A 45 25.52 -17.53 -4.91
CA VAL A 45 24.62 -17.14 -6.00
C VAL A 45 24.47 -15.64 -5.98
N ASP A 46 24.84 -14.99 -7.07
CA ASP A 46 24.60 -13.56 -7.29
C ASP A 46 23.80 -13.39 -8.59
N VAL A 47 22.60 -12.81 -8.47
CA VAL A 47 21.69 -12.54 -9.60
C VAL A 47 21.51 -11.03 -9.75
N LYS A 48 21.70 -10.53 -10.96
CA LYS A 48 21.25 -9.20 -11.38
C LYS A 48 20.13 -9.37 -12.38
N ILE A 49 18.96 -8.82 -12.08
CA ILE A 49 17.78 -8.94 -12.93
C ILE A 49 17.26 -7.55 -13.31
N ASN A 50 16.88 -7.39 -14.57
CA ASN A 50 16.19 -6.19 -15.04
C ASN A 50 15.10 -6.54 -16.05
N MET A 51 14.02 -5.77 -16.01
CA MET A 51 12.91 -5.84 -16.94
C MET A 51 12.63 -4.46 -17.53
N LYS A 52 12.36 -4.41 -18.83
CA LYS A 52 11.94 -3.20 -19.54
C LYS A 52 10.80 -3.49 -20.50
N GLY A 53 9.94 -2.49 -20.68
CA GLY A 53 8.84 -2.53 -21.65
C GLY A 53 7.83 -3.65 -21.38
N GLY A 54 7.66 -4.02 -20.11
CA GLY A 54 6.75 -5.08 -19.75
C GLY A 54 5.28 -4.67 -19.88
N ASN A 55 4.45 -5.61 -20.30
CA ASN A 55 3.01 -5.43 -20.38
C ASN A 55 2.30 -6.73 -19.96
N ILE A 56 1.31 -6.65 -19.09
CA ILE A 56 0.47 -7.77 -18.66
C ILE A 56 -0.99 -7.41 -18.90
N VAL A 57 -1.67 -8.22 -19.71
CA VAL A 57 -3.12 -8.14 -19.93
C VAL A 57 -3.78 -9.18 -19.04
N THR A 58 -4.74 -8.74 -18.21
CA THR A 58 -5.51 -9.63 -17.32
C THR A 58 -7.01 -9.61 -17.64
N THR A 59 -7.77 -10.56 -17.09
CA THR A 59 -9.24 -10.59 -17.14
C THR A 59 -9.88 -9.70 -16.09
N GLU A 60 -9.33 -9.71 -14.88
CA GLU A 60 -9.98 -9.22 -13.67
C GLU A 60 -9.37 -7.92 -13.11
N TYR A 61 -8.33 -7.40 -13.76
CA TYR A 61 -7.67 -6.16 -13.35
C TYR A 61 -7.30 -5.29 -14.57
N PRO A 62 -7.05 -3.98 -14.38
CA PRO A 62 -6.56 -3.13 -15.45
C PRO A 62 -5.27 -3.70 -16.09
N GLU A 63 -5.10 -3.50 -17.39
CA GLU A 63 -3.86 -3.82 -18.09
C GLU A 63 -2.67 -3.07 -17.44
N LEU A 64 -1.61 -3.81 -17.12
CA LEU A 64 -0.40 -3.25 -16.53
C LEU A 64 0.61 -2.98 -17.64
N LYS A 65 0.95 -1.71 -17.84
CA LYS A 65 1.82 -1.20 -18.90
C LYS A 65 3.13 -0.70 -18.34
N ASN A 66 4.12 -0.58 -19.23
CA ASN A 66 5.42 0.02 -18.94
C ASN A 66 6.11 -0.59 -17.70
N ILE A 67 5.90 -1.89 -17.46
CA ILE A 67 6.50 -2.58 -16.32
C ILE A 67 8.02 -2.55 -16.50
N SER A 68 8.70 -1.99 -15.51
CA SER A 68 10.15 -1.94 -15.46
C SER A 68 10.66 -2.07 -14.06
N PHE A 69 11.64 -2.95 -13.87
CA PHE A 69 12.33 -3.08 -12.60
C PHE A 69 13.80 -3.40 -12.79
N ALA A 70 14.57 -3.11 -11.75
CA ALA A 70 15.96 -3.54 -11.64
C ALA A 70 16.20 -3.98 -10.19
N GLY A 71 16.76 -5.17 -10.04
CA GLY A 71 17.02 -5.76 -8.74
C GLY A 71 18.21 -6.69 -8.71
N THR A 72 18.61 -7.02 -7.49
CA THR A 72 19.68 -7.96 -7.19
C THR A 72 19.21 -8.96 -6.16
N VAL A 73 19.64 -10.21 -6.32
CA VAL A 73 19.44 -11.27 -5.34
C VAL A 73 20.80 -11.91 -5.07
N THR A 74 21.13 -12.11 -3.79
CA THR A 74 22.33 -12.84 -3.40
C THR A 74 22.05 -13.69 -2.18
N ASN A 75 22.69 -14.85 -2.06
CA ASN A 75 22.70 -15.59 -0.79
C ASN A 75 23.81 -15.12 0.17
N GLY A 76 24.53 -14.04 -0.18
CA GLY A 76 25.57 -13.43 0.62
C GLY A 76 26.82 -14.30 0.76
N ASP A 77 27.80 -13.83 1.54
CA ASP A 77 29.07 -14.55 1.70
C ASP A 77 28.95 -15.81 2.56
N LEU A 78 27.97 -15.86 3.46
CA LEU A 78 27.68 -17.05 4.28
C LEU A 78 26.90 -18.12 3.51
N LYS A 79 26.27 -17.76 2.38
CA LYS A 79 25.53 -18.68 1.51
C LYS A 79 24.38 -19.40 2.25
N THR A 80 23.76 -18.72 3.21
CA THR A 80 22.64 -19.25 4.00
C THR A 80 21.39 -18.41 3.82
N ASP A 81 20.25 -18.93 4.27
CA ASP A 81 18.98 -18.22 4.30
C ASP A 81 19.06 -16.89 5.06
N GLN A 82 19.86 -16.82 6.14
CA GLN A 82 20.04 -15.61 6.92
C GLN A 82 20.84 -14.53 6.18
N SER A 83 21.77 -14.92 5.31
CA SER A 83 22.54 -14.00 4.47
C SER A 83 21.90 -13.71 3.13
N THR A 84 20.80 -14.40 2.78
CA THR A 84 20.04 -14.12 1.57
C THR A 84 19.40 -12.74 1.61
N GLU A 85 19.59 -11.99 0.53
CA GLU A 85 19.12 -10.63 0.36
C GLU A 85 18.58 -10.43 -1.06
N MET A 86 17.46 -9.70 -1.14
CA MET A 86 16.83 -9.23 -2.36
C MET A 86 16.69 -7.71 -2.27
N VAL A 87 17.11 -6.99 -3.30
CA VAL A 87 16.99 -5.52 -3.37
C VAL A 87 16.45 -5.12 -4.73
N PHE A 88 15.31 -4.44 -4.74
CA PHE A 88 14.69 -3.84 -5.91
C PHE A 88 14.60 -2.33 -5.70
N LYS A 89 15.55 -1.59 -6.28
CA LYS A 89 15.63 -0.13 -6.11
C LYS A 89 14.52 0.60 -6.87
N THR A 90 14.06 0.01 -7.96
CA THR A 90 12.98 0.54 -8.78
C THR A 90 12.13 -0.61 -9.28
N PHE A 91 10.84 -0.54 -9.00
CA PHE A 91 9.79 -1.33 -9.64
C PHE A 91 8.70 -0.35 -10.04
N ARG A 92 8.41 -0.26 -11.33
CA ARG A 92 7.46 0.71 -11.88
C ARG A 92 6.50 0.01 -12.82
N PHE A 93 5.25 0.42 -12.79
CA PHE A 93 4.27 0.08 -13.80
C PHE A 93 3.17 1.15 -13.82
N GLU A 94 2.37 1.12 -14.87
CA GLU A 94 1.29 2.07 -15.11
C GLU A 94 0.04 1.31 -15.56
N THR A 95 -1.12 1.90 -15.37
CA THR A 95 -2.37 1.52 -16.07
C THR A 95 -2.62 2.58 -17.15
N ASN A 96 -3.87 2.84 -17.57
CA ASN A 96 -4.12 3.90 -18.55
C ASN A 96 -3.94 5.31 -17.96
N LYS A 97 -4.24 5.50 -16.67
CA LYS A 97 -4.27 6.79 -15.96
C LYS A 97 -3.58 6.74 -14.59
N SER A 98 -3.21 5.56 -14.09
CA SER A 98 -2.53 5.40 -12.80
C SER A 98 -1.06 5.04 -12.98
N LYS A 99 -0.23 5.44 -12.01
CA LYS A 99 1.22 5.21 -11.97
C LYS A 99 1.63 4.66 -10.62
N PHE A 100 2.48 3.64 -10.64
CA PHE A 100 2.90 2.93 -9.43
C PHE A 100 4.43 2.82 -9.43
N ASN A 101 5.05 3.30 -8.35
CA ASN A 101 6.48 3.20 -8.13
C ASN A 101 6.74 2.57 -6.77
N PHE A 102 7.60 1.55 -6.74
CA PHE A 102 8.01 0.87 -5.52
C PHE A 102 9.53 0.73 -5.47
N SER A 103 10.05 0.67 -4.25
CA SER A 103 11.37 0.16 -3.97
C SER A 103 11.27 -0.71 -2.72
N PHE A 104 11.86 -1.90 -2.74
CA PHE A 104 11.84 -2.78 -1.59
C PHE A 104 13.15 -3.54 -1.46
N SER A 105 13.47 -3.93 -0.22
CA SER A 105 14.53 -4.85 0.09
C SER A 105 14.07 -5.82 1.16
N VAL A 106 14.50 -7.07 1.05
CA VAL A 106 14.27 -8.12 2.04
C VAL A 106 15.60 -8.82 2.28
N LYS A 107 15.96 -9.01 3.55
CA LYS A 107 17.12 -9.80 3.97
C LYS A 107 16.68 -10.87 4.96
N ASN A 108 17.43 -11.95 5.05
CA ASN A 108 17.21 -13.04 5.99
C ASN A 108 15.86 -13.71 5.73
N ILE A 109 15.78 -14.58 4.71
CA ILE A 109 14.49 -15.17 4.29
C ILE A 109 13.84 -16.06 5.36
N LYS A 110 14.61 -16.49 6.38
CA LYS A 110 14.08 -17.21 7.54
C LYS A 110 13.37 -16.30 8.54
N HIS A 111 13.91 -15.09 8.77
CA HIS A 111 13.28 -14.05 9.58
C HIS A 111 13.32 -12.72 8.82
N PRO A 112 12.40 -12.52 7.86
CA PRO A 112 12.51 -11.48 6.85
C PRO A 112 12.59 -10.08 7.44
N VAL A 113 13.74 -9.44 7.30
CA VAL A 113 13.92 -8.02 7.58
C VAL A 113 13.62 -7.26 6.30
N TYR A 114 12.59 -6.42 6.30
CA TYR A 114 12.13 -5.71 5.12
C TYR A 114 12.24 -4.19 5.25
N SER A 115 12.38 -3.53 4.12
CA SER A 115 12.19 -2.09 3.95
C SER A 115 11.48 -1.86 2.62
N ALA A 116 10.38 -1.12 2.62
CA ALA A 116 9.59 -0.84 1.43
C ALA A 116 9.20 0.64 1.37
N LYS A 117 9.20 1.19 0.16
CA LYS A 117 8.66 2.51 -0.16
C LYS A 117 7.76 2.39 -1.37
N ALA A 118 6.64 3.11 -1.35
CA ALA A 118 5.72 3.21 -2.46
C ALA A 118 5.37 4.67 -2.74
N ASN A 119 5.23 5.03 -4.02
CA ASN A 119 4.71 6.29 -4.49
C ASN A 119 3.73 6.03 -5.63
N LEU A 120 2.45 6.22 -5.34
CA LEU A 120 1.32 5.83 -6.18
C LEU A 120 0.52 7.06 -6.57
N SER A 121 0.05 7.09 -7.81
CA SER A 121 -0.93 8.03 -8.31
C SER A 121 -2.05 7.22 -8.95
N ILE A 122 -3.20 7.17 -8.31
CA ILE A 122 -4.30 6.26 -8.63
C ILE A 122 -5.49 7.07 -9.14
N ASN A 123 -6.01 6.72 -10.30
CA ASN A 123 -7.30 7.19 -10.79
C ASN A 123 -8.36 6.13 -10.50
N LEU A 124 -9.27 6.42 -9.56
CA LEU A 124 -10.24 5.42 -9.08
C LEU A 124 -11.21 4.97 -10.17
N GLY A 125 -11.52 5.84 -11.12
CA GLY A 125 -12.43 5.53 -12.22
C GLY A 125 -11.96 4.40 -13.14
N GLU A 126 -10.66 4.07 -13.15
CA GLU A 126 -10.14 2.92 -13.89
C GLU A 126 -10.55 1.58 -13.30
N PHE A 127 -10.92 1.57 -12.01
CA PHE A 127 -11.19 0.35 -11.26
C PHE A 127 -12.66 -0.03 -11.23
N ASN A 128 -13.56 0.83 -11.76
CA ASN A 128 -15.01 0.63 -11.71
C ASN A 128 -15.48 -0.72 -12.27
N LYS A 129 -14.85 -1.21 -13.34
CA LYS A 129 -15.20 -2.51 -13.96
C LYS A 129 -14.79 -3.73 -13.13
N PHE A 130 -14.01 -3.51 -12.08
CA PHE A 130 -13.41 -4.54 -11.22
C PHE A 130 -13.92 -4.42 -9.78
N LEU A 131 -14.90 -3.55 -9.54
CA LEU A 131 -15.55 -3.45 -8.24
C LEU A 131 -16.44 -4.67 -8.02
N PRO A 132 -16.52 -5.18 -6.78
CA PRO A 132 -17.53 -6.17 -6.44
C PRO A 132 -18.92 -5.57 -6.64
N ASP A 133 -19.74 -6.23 -7.45
CA ASP A 133 -21.11 -5.81 -7.78
C ASP A 133 -21.99 -5.57 -6.53
N SER A 134 -21.62 -6.16 -5.39
CA SER A 134 -22.41 -6.13 -4.16
C SER A 134 -22.13 -4.94 -3.23
N THR A 135 -21.10 -4.12 -3.47
CA THR A 135 -20.63 -3.16 -2.46
C THR A 135 -20.52 -1.72 -2.98
N ILE A 136 -19.93 -1.48 -4.14
CA ILE A 136 -19.71 -0.12 -4.66
C ILE A 136 -20.19 -0.07 -6.11
N GLU A 137 -21.12 0.83 -6.41
CA GLU A 137 -21.63 1.01 -7.78
C GLU A 137 -20.60 1.70 -8.66
N SER A 138 -19.98 2.75 -8.14
CA SER A 138 -18.93 3.49 -8.86
C SER A 138 -18.07 4.33 -7.93
N MET A 139 -16.86 4.60 -8.40
CA MET A 139 -15.92 5.53 -7.79
C MET A 139 -15.24 6.40 -8.85
N SER A 140 -14.91 7.62 -8.45
CA SER A 140 -14.20 8.60 -9.26
C SER A 140 -13.12 9.31 -8.42
N GLY A 141 -12.33 10.17 -9.07
CA GLY A 141 -11.32 10.97 -8.39
C GLY A 141 -9.91 10.37 -8.40
N ASN A 142 -8.99 11.10 -7.78
CA ASN A 142 -7.57 10.77 -7.79
C ASN A 142 -7.00 10.66 -6.38
N VAL A 143 -6.22 9.60 -6.15
CA VAL A 143 -5.54 9.33 -4.88
C VAL A 143 -4.03 9.29 -5.10
N GLY A 144 -3.32 10.21 -4.47
CA GLY A 144 -1.86 10.15 -4.35
C GLY A 144 -1.47 9.48 -3.04
N VAL A 145 -0.54 8.53 -3.06
CA VAL A 145 -0.07 7.82 -1.86
C VAL A 145 1.45 7.81 -1.84
N ARG A 146 2.04 8.19 -0.70
CA ARG A 146 3.44 7.93 -0.37
C ARG A 146 3.51 7.13 0.91
N LEU A 147 4.11 5.96 0.84
CA LEU A 147 4.28 5.02 1.94
C LEU A 147 5.76 4.73 2.13
N ALA A 148 6.22 4.69 3.36
CA ALA A 148 7.49 4.07 3.71
C ALA A 148 7.30 3.22 4.97
N THR A 149 7.77 1.98 4.93
CA THR A 149 7.66 1.04 6.05
C THR A 149 8.89 0.15 6.12
N ASN A 150 9.24 -0.30 7.31
CA ASN A 150 10.34 -1.25 7.54
C ASN A 150 9.99 -2.13 8.74
N GLY A 151 10.66 -3.27 8.87
CA GLY A 151 10.45 -4.14 10.02
C GLY A 151 11.00 -5.53 9.81
N VAL A 152 10.57 -6.41 10.70
CA VAL A 152 10.81 -7.85 10.70
C VAL A 152 9.45 -8.50 10.56
N LEU A 153 9.27 -9.35 9.55
CA LEU A 153 8.05 -10.15 9.42
C LEU A 153 8.07 -11.23 10.51
N PRO A 154 7.02 -11.30 11.36
CA PRO A 154 6.89 -12.39 12.32
C PRO A 154 6.47 -13.68 11.62
N ASP A 155 6.71 -14.80 12.30
CA ASP A 155 6.26 -16.12 11.82
C ASP A 155 4.72 -16.23 11.79
N SER A 156 4.01 -15.39 12.55
CA SER A 156 2.56 -15.28 12.55
C SER A 156 2.08 -13.83 12.71
N ILE A 157 0.98 -13.49 12.03
CA ILE A 157 0.36 -12.16 12.10
C ILE A 157 -0.72 -12.19 13.20
N GLY A 158 -0.40 -11.60 14.35
CA GLY A 158 -1.34 -11.41 15.47
C GLY A 158 -1.81 -9.96 15.61
N ALA A 159 -2.70 -9.70 16.58
CA ALA A 159 -3.23 -8.36 16.86
C ALA A 159 -2.12 -7.32 17.14
N ASP A 160 -1.06 -7.70 17.85
CA ASP A 160 0.07 -6.80 18.14
C ASP A 160 0.89 -6.40 16.88
N PHE A 161 0.74 -7.12 15.75
CA PHE A 161 1.45 -6.80 14.52
C PHE A 161 0.99 -5.45 13.93
N THR A 162 -0.28 -5.07 14.12
CA THR A 162 -0.77 -3.77 13.67
C THR A 162 -0.02 -2.62 14.35
N ASP A 163 0.15 -2.69 15.67
CA ASP A 163 0.91 -1.69 16.42
C ASP A 163 2.38 -1.65 15.97
N TYR A 164 2.99 -2.81 15.77
CA TYR A 164 4.36 -2.93 15.26
C TYR A 164 4.54 -2.25 13.89
N VAL A 165 3.63 -2.50 12.95
CA VAL A 165 3.65 -1.90 11.61
C VAL A 165 3.45 -0.40 11.69
N LEU A 166 2.49 0.06 12.50
CA LEU A 166 2.21 1.47 12.71
C LEU A 166 3.40 2.21 13.30
N GLU A 167 4.22 1.59 14.15
CA GLU A 167 5.43 2.21 14.73
C GLU A 167 6.60 2.35 13.75
N ARG A 168 6.46 1.79 12.54
CA ARG A 168 7.52 1.75 11.53
C ARG A 168 7.08 2.27 10.16
N THR A 169 5.86 2.76 10.08
CA THR A 169 5.24 3.20 8.84
C THR A 169 5.01 4.70 8.86
N SER A 170 5.39 5.38 7.78
CA SER A 170 4.94 6.73 7.46
C SER A 170 4.06 6.70 6.23
N LEU A 171 2.95 7.43 6.25
CA LEU A 171 1.96 7.44 5.18
C LEU A 171 1.51 8.88 4.91
N ASN A 172 1.59 9.32 3.66
CA ASN A 172 0.98 10.54 3.17
C ASN A 172 0.00 10.17 2.06
N MET A 173 -1.25 10.61 2.18
CA MET A 173 -2.30 10.40 1.18
C MET A 173 -2.93 11.74 0.81
N ASN A 174 -3.19 11.92 -0.48
CA ASN A 174 -3.90 13.08 -1.00
C ASN A 174 -5.08 12.60 -1.85
N PHE A 175 -6.28 12.89 -1.39
CA PHE A 175 -7.53 12.56 -2.06
C PHE A 175 -8.06 13.82 -2.74
N ASN A 176 -8.37 13.72 -4.04
CA ASN A 176 -8.82 14.87 -4.83
C ASN A 176 -10.08 14.51 -5.60
N ASN A 177 -11.15 15.26 -5.34
CA ASN A 177 -12.45 15.15 -6.00
C ASN A 177 -12.92 13.69 -6.11
N MET A 178 -12.95 13.00 -4.98
CA MET A 178 -13.45 11.63 -4.94
C MET A 178 -14.96 11.62 -4.77
N ASP A 179 -15.62 10.91 -5.67
CA ASP A 179 -17.02 10.54 -5.53
C ASP A 179 -17.11 9.02 -5.39
N ILE A 180 -17.94 8.55 -4.46
CA ILE A 180 -18.22 7.14 -4.23
C ILE A 180 -19.72 6.97 -4.14
N ASN A 181 -20.26 6.09 -4.99
CA ASN A 181 -21.64 5.69 -4.94
C ASN A 181 -21.74 4.22 -4.51
N VAL A 182 -22.47 3.98 -3.42
CA VAL A 182 -22.70 2.67 -2.80
C VAL A 182 -24.16 2.30 -3.02
N MET A 183 -24.44 1.03 -3.35
CA MET A 183 -25.79 0.55 -3.71
C MET A 183 -26.91 0.87 -2.70
N ILE A 184 -26.59 1.06 -1.42
CA ILE A 184 -27.56 1.39 -0.35
C ILE A 184 -27.80 2.92 -0.27
N ARG A 185 -27.72 3.63 -1.40
CA ARG A 185 -27.93 5.10 -1.53
C ARG A 185 -26.99 5.97 -0.70
N LEU A 186 -25.85 5.43 -0.26
CA LEU A 186 -24.80 6.22 0.35
C LEU A 186 -23.96 6.83 -0.78
N ILE A 187 -24.11 8.14 -0.95
CA ILE A 187 -23.37 8.92 -1.93
C ILE A 187 -22.41 9.83 -1.17
N VAL A 188 -21.12 9.66 -1.42
CA VAL A 188 -20.06 10.55 -0.95
C VAL A 188 -19.60 11.35 -2.16
N ASN A 189 -19.71 12.67 -2.10
CA ASN A 189 -19.30 13.57 -3.18
C ASN A 189 -18.22 14.53 -2.72
N ASP A 190 -17.42 14.99 -3.68
CA ASP A 190 -16.42 16.05 -3.50
C ASP A 190 -15.42 15.75 -2.38
N PHE A 191 -15.14 14.47 -2.09
CA PHE A 191 -14.20 14.10 -1.03
C PHE A 191 -12.78 14.55 -1.41
N ASN A 192 -12.28 15.49 -0.64
CA ASN A 192 -10.94 16.04 -0.75
C ASN A 192 -10.30 16.01 0.63
N ALA A 193 -9.07 15.51 0.74
CA ALA A 193 -8.33 15.52 2.01
C ALA A 193 -6.85 15.28 1.79
N LYS A 194 -6.02 15.86 2.66
CA LYS A 194 -4.63 15.43 2.88
C LYS A 194 -4.56 14.70 4.20
N PHE A 195 -4.13 13.45 4.16
CA PHE A 195 -3.90 12.62 5.34
C PHE A 195 -2.41 12.38 5.52
N ASP A 196 -1.91 12.58 6.72
CA ASP A 196 -0.52 12.31 7.09
C ASP A 196 -0.48 11.45 8.36
N TYR A 197 0.35 10.43 8.34
CA TYR A 197 0.67 9.61 9.50
C TYR A 197 2.19 9.50 9.66
N THR A 198 2.67 9.81 10.86
CA THR A 198 4.07 9.60 11.26
C THR A 198 4.12 8.67 12.48
N PRO A 199 5.12 7.78 12.59
CA PRO A 199 5.17 6.79 13.66
C PRO A 199 5.82 7.29 14.96
N LYS A 200 6.60 8.38 14.92
CA LYS A 200 7.38 8.90 16.07
C LYS A 200 7.25 10.43 16.20
N PRO A 201 6.35 10.93 17.07
CA PRO A 201 5.29 10.18 17.76
C PRO A 201 4.25 9.62 16.77
N LYS A 202 3.45 8.62 17.18
CA LYS A 202 2.27 8.16 16.41
C LYS A 202 1.33 9.35 16.26
N ARG A 203 1.35 10.02 15.11
CA ARG A 203 0.62 11.28 14.87
C ARG A 203 -0.11 11.20 13.56
N MET A 204 -1.40 11.51 13.61
CA MET A 204 -2.29 11.56 12.46
C MET A 204 -2.70 13.02 12.22
N LYS A 205 -2.62 13.46 10.97
CA LYS A 205 -3.16 14.75 10.54
C LYS A 205 -4.10 14.57 9.37
N ILE A 206 -5.22 15.26 9.43
CA ILE A 206 -6.15 15.44 8.32
C ILE A 206 -6.23 16.93 8.05
N ASN A 207 -5.98 17.35 6.82
CA ASN A 207 -6.04 18.75 6.42
C ASN A 207 -6.96 18.91 5.21
N ASN A 208 -7.63 20.05 5.14
CA ASN A 208 -8.49 20.46 4.03
C ASN A 208 -9.55 19.41 3.68
N LEU A 209 -10.11 18.72 4.68
CA LEU A 209 -11.21 17.81 4.47
C LEU A 209 -12.42 18.60 3.96
N ALA A 210 -12.85 18.27 2.75
CA ALA A 210 -14.15 18.64 2.22
C ALA A 210 -14.86 17.36 1.81
N VAL A 211 -16.14 17.24 2.16
CA VAL A 211 -16.96 16.06 1.83
C VAL A 211 -18.43 16.42 1.93
N LYS A 212 -19.21 15.92 0.96
CA LYS A 212 -20.67 15.97 0.99
C LYS A 212 -21.20 14.55 1.08
N VAL A 213 -22.09 14.31 2.05
CA VAL A 213 -22.85 13.07 2.17
C VAL A 213 -24.33 13.43 2.23
N PRO A 214 -24.98 13.66 1.07
CA PRO A 214 -26.33 14.22 1.01
C PRO A 214 -27.38 13.38 1.75
N SER A 215 -27.23 12.06 1.72
CA SER A 215 -28.12 11.11 2.41
C SER A 215 -28.19 11.33 3.93
N TYR A 216 -27.16 11.94 4.52
CA TYR A 216 -27.09 12.27 5.95
C TYR A 216 -27.08 13.78 6.22
N GLY A 217 -27.32 14.62 5.21
CA GLY A 217 -27.25 16.08 5.35
C GLY A 217 -25.86 16.61 5.72
N VAL A 218 -24.80 15.82 5.53
CA VAL A 218 -23.43 16.21 5.86
C VAL A 218 -22.85 17.01 4.70
N ASN A 219 -22.35 18.21 4.99
CA ASN A 219 -21.57 19.02 4.06
C ASN A 219 -20.45 19.70 4.85
N MET A 220 -19.29 19.08 4.86
CA MET A 220 -18.11 19.58 5.54
C MET A 220 -17.18 20.24 4.52
N LYS A 221 -16.57 21.35 4.92
CA LYS A 221 -15.56 22.06 4.14
C LYS A 221 -14.44 22.51 5.04
N ASN A 222 -13.23 22.61 4.50
CA ASN A 222 -12.05 23.13 5.19
C ASN A 222 -11.80 22.49 6.58
N THR A 223 -12.18 21.23 6.77
CA THR A 223 -12.08 20.54 8.06
C THR A 223 -10.67 19.98 8.27
N SER A 224 -10.16 20.05 9.49
CA SER A 224 -8.82 19.55 9.83
C SER A 224 -8.75 18.98 11.23
N MET A 225 -7.85 18.03 11.44
CA MET A 225 -7.62 17.39 12.73
C MET A 225 -6.14 17.02 12.88
N ASP A 226 -5.58 17.21 14.06
CA ASP A 226 -4.20 16.82 14.43
C ASP A 226 -4.24 16.05 15.74
N VAL A 227 -3.91 14.76 15.67
CA VAL A 227 -4.03 13.82 16.79
C VAL A 227 -2.71 13.15 17.05
N VAL A 228 -2.27 13.14 18.30
CA VAL A 228 -1.18 12.30 18.79
C VAL A 228 -1.78 11.09 19.52
N ILE A 229 -1.37 9.90 19.12
CA ILE A 229 -1.85 8.63 19.67
C ILE A 229 -0.80 8.08 20.63
N SER A 230 -1.22 7.73 21.84
CA SER A 230 -0.37 7.07 22.84
C SER A 230 -0.96 5.71 23.22
N GLY A 231 -0.09 4.75 23.54
CA GLY A 231 -0.47 3.37 23.86
C GLY A 231 -0.53 2.45 22.63
N LYS A 232 -1.16 1.28 22.83
CA LYS A 232 -1.42 0.29 21.78
C LYS A 232 -2.73 0.61 21.07
N THR A 233 -2.71 0.80 19.75
CA THR A 233 -3.91 1.05 18.94
C THR A 233 -4.87 -0.13 18.94
N THR A 234 -4.36 -1.32 19.20
CA THR A 234 -5.16 -2.56 19.32
C THR A 234 -5.82 -2.72 20.68
N ASN A 235 -5.50 -1.87 21.67
CA ASN A 235 -6.08 -1.91 23.01
C ASN A 235 -6.90 -0.65 23.27
N LEU A 236 -8.20 -0.72 22.98
CA LEU A 236 -9.12 0.41 23.09
C LEU A 236 -9.29 0.95 24.53
N LYS A 237 -9.06 0.14 25.57
CA LYS A 237 -9.06 0.61 26.98
C LYS A 237 -7.88 1.51 27.31
N LYS A 238 -6.72 1.25 26.70
CA LYS A 238 -5.44 1.87 27.04
C LYS A 238 -4.92 2.85 25.99
N ILE A 239 -5.65 3.03 24.90
CA ILE A 239 -5.34 4.05 23.91
C ILE A 239 -5.72 5.43 24.44
N LEU A 240 -4.84 6.40 24.21
CA LEU A 240 -5.07 7.81 24.47
C LEU A 240 -4.91 8.57 23.16
N LEU A 241 -5.94 9.33 22.81
CA LEU A 241 -5.97 10.24 21.66
C LEU A 241 -5.85 11.67 22.20
N ASP A 242 -4.70 12.28 21.98
CA ASP A 242 -4.44 13.67 22.29
C ASP A 242 -4.68 14.51 21.03
N ILE A 243 -5.90 15.00 20.89
CA ILE A 243 -6.35 15.84 19.78
C ILE A 243 -5.81 17.25 20.04
N LYS A 244 -4.63 17.52 19.49
CA LYS A 244 -3.93 18.81 19.60
C LYS A 244 -4.76 19.96 19.06
N SER A 245 -5.46 19.70 17.95
CA SER A 245 -6.41 20.63 17.38
C SER A 245 -7.39 19.91 16.48
N PHE A 246 -8.64 20.35 16.49
CA PHE A 246 -9.61 20.09 15.45
C PHE A 246 -10.26 21.40 15.00
N HIS A 247 -10.61 21.45 13.72
CA HIS A 247 -11.42 22.49 13.11
C HIS A 247 -12.44 21.77 12.24
N LEU A 248 -13.70 21.82 12.65
CA LEU A 248 -14.84 21.27 11.92
C LEU A 248 -15.61 22.45 11.35
N GLN A 249 -15.86 22.44 10.05
CA GLN A 249 -16.61 23.52 9.41
C GLN A 249 -17.60 22.94 8.41
N ASN A 250 -18.84 23.42 8.50
CA ASN A 250 -19.89 23.22 7.50
C ASN A 250 -20.30 24.59 6.92
N GLU A 251 -21.45 24.67 6.23
CA GLU A 251 -21.90 25.92 5.61
C GLU A 251 -22.15 27.06 6.61
N SER A 252 -22.70 26.76 7.77
CA SER A 252 -23.18 27.75 8.74
C SER A 252 -22.45 27.74 10.09
N ASN A 253 -21.64 26.72 10.36
CA ASN A 253 -21.03 26.48 11.66
C ASN A 253 -19.54 26.21 11.54
N VAL A 254 -18.81 26.65 12.57
CA VAL A 254 -17.40 26.34 12.77
C VAL A 254 -17.22 25.94 14.23
N ILE A 255 -16.63 24.76 14.46
CA ILE A 255 -16.27 24.26 15.78
C ILE A 255 -14.77 24.02 15.78
N LYS A 256 -14.06 24.67 16.70
CA LYS A 256 -12.63 24.49 16.88
C LYS A 256 -12.35 24.10 18.32
N GLY A 257 -11.32 23.31 18.54
CA GLY A 257 -10.91 22.98 19.89
C GLY A 257 -9.76 22.00 19.93
N ASN A 258 -9.49 21.52 21.12
CA ASN A 258 -8.62 20.40 21.41
C ASN A 258 -9.38 19.47 22.37
N ALA A 259 -8.93 18.23 22.47
CA ALA A 259 -9.52 17.27 23.39
C ALA A 259 -8.54 16.15 23.71
N THR A 260 -8.68 15.55 24.87
CA THR A 260 -8.02 14.27 25.18
C THR A 260 -9.11 13.23 25.35
N VAL A 261 -9.04 12.18 24.55
CA VAL A 261 -9.97 11.05 24.61
C VAL A 261 -9.20 9.83 25.07
N TYR A 262 -9.71 9.13 26.06
CA TYR A 262 -9.15 7.88 26.58
C TYR A 262 -10.26 6.86 26.77
N ASN A 263 -9.91 5.57 26.84
CA ASN A 263 -10.86 4.48 27.03
C ASN A 263 -12.00 4.46 25.99
N LEU A 264 -11.64 4.10 24.75
CA LEU A 264 -12.56 4.08 23.61
C LEU A 264 -13.58 2.93 23.64
N GLU A 265 -13.48 1.98 24.57
CA GLU A 265 -14.46 0.88 24.66
C GLU A 265 -15.82 1.33 25.21
N ASN A 266 -15.84 2.35 26.07
CA ASN A 266 -17.06 2.80 26.77
C ASN A 266 -17.56 4.16 26.27
N LEU A 267 -17.32 4.49 25.00
CA LEU A 267 -17.85 5.71 24.40
C LEU A 267 -19.38 5.63 24.24
N ASN A 268 -20.10 5.97 25.30
CA ASN A 268 -21.53 6.23 25.24
C ASN A 268 -21.73 7.68 24.76
N ILE A 269 -21.99 7.84 23.47
CA ILE A 269 -22.49 9.10 22.92
C ILE A 269 -24.01 9.09 23.15
N LYS A 270 -24.48 9.82 24.18
CA LYS A 270 -25.91 10.09 24.38
C LYS A 270 -26.34 11.30 23.58
#